data_AF-A0A2D8RE33-F1
#
_entry.id   AF-A0A2D8RE33-F1
#
_cell.length_a   1.000
_cell.length_b   1.000
_cell.length_c   1.000
_cell.angle_alpha   90.00
_cell.angle_beta   90.00
_cell.angle_gamma   90.00
#
_symmetry.space_group_name_H-M   'P 1'
#
loop_
_entity.id
_entity.type
_entity.pdbx_description
1 polymer ?
#
loop_
_entity_poly.entity_id
_entity_poly.type
_entity_poly.pdbx_seq_one_letter_code
_entity_poly.pdbx_strand_id
1 'polypeptide(L)'
;MLNLSQTSPRYRVSALLRTLLPLLLLTPLAISSGAQAAPELVSPEQTPVDAIERESERQVENLKQLYLTNDAVSALLQHLNAMLRSHAYSQERIVDLEKPQGLVYQLDVSDSRALVVRTSDYRKAGAATHGSISLDLSGIDPYVGYQCDARNRKCWINDPVDETSEWLTLAHEPAAAEKISMAMAELIKRLQKRVGAN
;
A
#
# COMPACT_ATOMS: atom_id res chain seq x y z
N MET A 1 7.07 -38.11 -38.24
CA MET A 1 6.90 -36.91 -39.08
C MET A 1 5.40 -36.69 -39.28
N LEU A 2 4.82 -35.73 -38.55
CA LEU A 2 3.43 -35.30 -38.65
C LEU A 2 3.42 -33.77 -38.71
N ASN A 3 2.70 -33.26 -39.70
CA ASN A 3 2.62 -31.88 -40.12
C ASN A 3 1.46 -31.20 -39.38
N LEU A 4 1.67 -30.00 -38.81
CA LEU A 4 0.58 -29.11 -38.37
C LEU A 4 0.97 -27.65 -38.65
N SER A 5 0.51 -27.17 -39.81
CA SER A 5 0.31 -25.75 -40.08
C SER A 5 -0.97 -25.27 -39.41
N GLN A 6 -0.92 -24.20 -38.61
CA GLN A 6 -2.07 -23.35 -38.26
C GLN A 6 -1.55 -21.92 -37.99
N THR A 7 -1.56 -21.01 -38.96
CA THR A 7 -2.63 -20.03 -39.26
C THR A 7 -3.05 -19.15 -38.08
N SER A 8 -2.51 -17.92 -38.02
CA SER A 8 -2.95 -16.83 -37.14
C SER A 8 -4.08 -16.02 -37.79
N PRO A 9 -5.17 -15.66 -37.09
CA PRO A 9 -6.15 -14.72 -37.61
C PRO A 9 -5.71 -13.26 -37.37
N ARG A 10 -5.62 -12.51 -38.47
CA ARG A 10 -5.44 -11.06 -38.50
C ARG A 10 -6.77 -10.38 -38.17
N TYR A 11 -6.85 -9.70 -37.03
CA TYR A 11 -7.96 -8.81 -36.73
C TYR A 11 -7.82 -7.53 -37.57
N ARG A 12 -8.83 -7.27 -38.41
CA ARG A 12 -9.03 -6.01 -39.11
C ARG A 12 -9.80 -5.07 -38.18
N VAL A 13 -9.23 -3.92 -37.85
CA VAL A 13 -9.99 -2.77 -37.34
C VAL A 13 -10.02 -1.74 -38.46
N SER A 14 -11.23 -1.47 -38.94
CA SER A 14 -11.54 -0.49 -39.99
C SER A 14 -12.00 0.84 -39.38
N ALA A 15 -11.97 1.87 -40.26
CA ALA A 15 -12.61 3.19 -40.18
C ALA A 15 -11.72 4.31 -39.61
N LEU A 16 -11.15 5.18 -40.47
CA LEU A 16 -11.74 6.36 -41.14
C LEU A 16 -11.86 7.54 -40.16
N LEU A 17 -10.94 8.51 -40.16
CA LEU A 17 -10.86 9.71 -41.04
C LEU A 17 -11.86 10.83 -40.66
N ARG A 18 -11.35 12.00 -40.21
CA ARG A 18 -11.79 13.41 -40.53
C ARG A 18 -11.47 14.38 -39.37
N THR A 19 -10.44 15.23 -39.50
CA THR A 19 -10.39 16.63 -39.99
C THR A 19 -10.54 17.71 -38.90
N LEU A 20 -9.60 18.66 -38.97
CA LEU A 20 -9.43 19.92 -38.23
C LEU A 20 -10.57 20.94 -38.50
N LEU A 21 -10.86 21.84 -37.53
CA LEU A 21 -10.69 23.30 -37.69
C LEU A 21 -11.00 24.08 -36.37
N PRO A 22 -10.40 25.28 -36.16
CA PRO A 22 -10.53 26.13 -34.96
C PRO A 22 -11.31 27.46 -35.21
N LEU A 23 -11.26 28.38 -34.21
CA LEU A 23 -11.75 29.79 -34.18
C LEU A 23 -13.29 29.90 -34.06
N LEU A 24 -13.94 30.84 -33.33
CA LEU A 24 -13.72 32.26 -33.02
C LEU A 24 -14.95 32.65 -32.12
N LEU A 25 -14.91 33.44 -31.03
CA LEU A 25 -15.13 34.90 -31.00
C LEU A 25 -15.39 35.39 -29.55
N LEU A 26 -14.93 36.60 -29.28
CA LEU A 26 -15.22 37.43 -28.11
C LEU A 26 -16.65 37.98 -28.10
N THR A 27 -17.21 38.21 -26.91
CA THR A 27 -18.10 39.36 -26.61
C THR A 27 -17.89 39.85 -25.17
N PRO A 28 -17.78 41.17 -24.93
CA PRO A 28 -17.59 41.76 -23.60
C PRO A 28 -18.86 42.38 -22.98
N LEU A 29 -18.75 42.73 -21.68
CA LEU A 29 -19.46 43.77 -20.90
C LEU A 29 -20.97 43.62 -20.63
N ALA A 30 -21.36 43.61 -19.34
CA ALA A 30 -21.98 44.79 -18.68
C ALA A 30 -22.58 44.51 -17.27
N ILE A 31 -22.22 45.38 -16.32
CA ILE A 31 -23.06 46.05 -15.29
C ILE A 31 -23.51 45.29 -14.01
N SER A 32 -22.89 45.73 -12.90
CA SER A 32 -23.46 46.16 -11.60
C SER A 32 -24.54 45.34 -10.89
N SER A 33 -24.21 44.88 -9.69
CA SER A 33 -25.06 45.12 -8.51
C SER A 33 -24.25 45.06 -7.23
N GLY A 34 -24.23 46.17 -6.50
CA GLY A 34 -23.84 46.20 -5.10
C GLY A 34 -24.94 45.52 -4.27
N ALA A 35 -24.53 44.52 -3.50
CA ALA A 35 -25.28 44.04 -2.34
C ALA A 35 -24.25 43.75 -1.25
N GLN A 36 -24.46 44.39 -0.10
CA GLN A 36 -23.67 44.22 1.11
C GLN A 36 -23.80 42.76 1.57
N ALA A 37 -22.69 42.02 1.56
CA ALA A 37 -22.60 40.72 2.22
C ALA A 37 -22.17 40.96 3.67
N ALA A 38 -23.03 40.55 4.60
CA ALA A 38 -22.69 40.34 5.99
C ALA A 38 -21.44 39.43 6.11
N PRO A 39 -20.64 39.52 7.18
CA PRO A 39 -19.53 38.60 7.37
C PRO A 39 -20.08 37.18 7.47
N GLU A 40 -19.91 36.43 6.38
CA GLU A 40 -20.13 35.00 6.34
C GLU A 40 -19.17 34.37 7.35
N LEU A 41 -19.73 33.64 8.32
CA LEU A 41 -18.96 32.82 9.25
C LEU A 41 -18.13 31.85 8.41
N VAL A 42 -16.84 32.16 8.26
CA VAL A 42 -15.87 31.32 7.57
C VAL A 42 -15.79 30.01 8.34
N SER A 43 -16.45 28.98 7.79
CA SER A 43 -16.21 27.58 8.15
C SER A 43 -14.72 27.31 7.96
N PRO A 44 -14.02 26.67 8.91
CA PRO A 44 -12.59 26.46 8.79
C PRO A 44 -12.29 25.70 7.50
N GLU A 45 -11.49 26.34 6.64
CA GLU A 45 -11.04 25.81 5.36
C GLU A 45 -10.25 24.52 5.63
N GLN A 46 -10.80 23.38 5.20
CA GLN A 46 -10.19 22.07 5.43
C GLN A 46 -8.94 21.93 4.54
N THR A 47 -7.77 21.73 5.14
CA THR A 47 -6.55 21.53 4.35
C THR A 47 -6.49 20.09 3.81
N PRO A 48 -5.77 19.83 2.69
CA PRO A 48 -5.60 18.49 2.15
C PRO A 48 -4.97 17.50 3.14
N VAL A 49 -4.11 17.97 4.03
CA VAL A 49 -3.47 17.15 5.08
C VAL A 49 -4.52 16.63 6.06
N ASP A 50 -5.42 17.51 6.51
CA ASP A 50 -6.49 17.11 7.44
C ASP A 50 -7.43 16.07 6.82
N ALA A 51 -7.64 16.12 5.49
CA ALA A 51 -8.45 15.12 4.78
C ALA A 51 -7.80 13.73 4.77
N ILE A 52 -6.49 13.66 4.53
CA ILE A 52 -5.72 12.41 4.54
C ILE A 52 -5.72 11.78 5.93
N GLU A 53 -5.49 12.59 6.98
CA GLU A 53 -5.52 12.09 8.35
C GLU A 53 -6.89 11.54 8.75
N ARG A 54 -7.98 12.25 8.41
CA ARG A 54 -9.34 11.76 8.66
C ARG A 54 -9.63 10.43 7.97
N GLU A 55 -9.18 10.28 6.73
CA GLU A 55 -9.36 9.03 5.99
C GLU A 55 -8.57 7.89 6.63
N SER A 56 -7.33 8.15 7.06
CA SER A 56 -6.52 7.17 7.80
C SER A 56 -7.19 6.73 9.09
N GLU A 57 -7.69 7.68 9.90
CA GLU A 57 -8.41 7.36 11.14
C GLU A 57 -9.68 6.55 10.87
N ARG A 58 -10.44 6.89 9.82
CA ARG A 58 -11.62 6.12 9.41
C ARG A 58 -11.25 4.70 9.01
N GLN A 59 -10.16 4.52 8.27
CA GLN A 59 -9.67 3.20 7.90
C GLN A 59 -9.28 2.39 9.14
N VAL A 60 -8.56 2.98 10.08
CA VAL A 60 -8.17 2.32 11.33
C VAL A 60 -9.38 1.95 12.18
N GLU A 61 -10.41 2.80 12.24
CA GLU A 61 -11.65 2.45 12.94
C GLU A 61 -12.35 1.24 12.29
N ASN A 62 -12.39 1.17 10.96
CA ASN A 62 -12.91 0.00 10.27
C ASN A 62 -12.11 -1.28 10.60
N LEU A 63 -10.78 -1.18 10.70
CA LEU A 63 -9.93 -2.32 11.08
C LEU A 63 -10.18 -2.74 12.53
N LYS A 64 -10.38 -1.80 13.45
CA LYS A 64 -10.74 -2.09 14.85
C LYS A 64 -12.02 -2.91 14.93
N GLN A 65 -13.05 -2.55 14.16
CA GLN A 65 -14.29 -3.32 14.06
C GLN A 65 -14.06 -4.70 13.43
N LEU A 66 -13.30 -4.76 12.33
CA LEU A 66 -12.99 -6.03 11.63
C LEU A 66 -12.27 -7.03 12.55
N TYR A 67 -11.31 -6.57 13.35
CA TYR A 67 -10.49 -7.39 14.23
C TYR A 67 -10.99 -7.42 15.68
N LEU A 68 -12.18 -6.87 15.95
CA LEU A 68 -12.83 -6.87 17.26
C LEU A 68 -11.92 -6.37 18.39
N THR A 69 -11.21 -5.27 18.16
CA THR A 69 -10.26 -4.67 19.10
C THR A 69 -10.46 -3.17 19.23
N ASN A 70 -10.19 -2.64 20.42
CA ASN A 70 -10.22 -1.19 20.68
C ASN A 70 -8.84 -0.53 20.53
N ASP A 71 -7.78 -1.32 20.32
CA ASP A 71 -6.42 -0.80 20.14
C ASP A 71 -6.06 -0.68 18.65
N ALA A 72 -5.75 0.54 18.20
CA ALA A 72 -5.42 0.82 16.80
C ALA A 72 -4.16 0.10 16.31
N VAL A 73 -3.12 -0.01 17.16
CA VAL A 73 -1.86 -0.70 16.82
C VAL A 73 -2.13 -2.21 16.66
N SER A 74 -2.92 -2.79 17.56
CA SER A 74 -3.38 -4.18 17.49
C SER A 74 -4.17 -4.45 16.21
N ALA A 75 -5.10 -3.56 15.84
CA ALA A 75 -5.87 -3.71 14.60
C ALA A 75 -4.98 -3.68 13.35
N LEU A 76 -4.03 -2.74 13.29
CA LEU A 76 -3.07 -2.62 12.19
C LEU A 76 -2.12 -3.82 12.11
N LEU A 77 -1.59 -4.29 13.25
CA LEU A 77 -0.73 -5.47 13.31
C LEU A 77 -1.46 -6.72 12.80
N GLN A 78 -2.70 -6.93 13.25
CA GLN A 78 -3.52 -8.05 12.77
C GLN A 78 -3.76 -7.95 11.27
N HIS A 79 -4.09 -6.74 10.78
CA HIS A 79 -4.29 -6.50 9.35
C HIS A 79 -3.05 -6.78 8.52
N LEU A 80 -1.91 -6.22 8.90
CA LEU A 80 -0.63 -6.41 8.22
C LEU A 80 -0.22 -7.88 8.24
N ASN A 81 -0.32 -8.56 9.38
CA ASN A 81 0.00 -9.99 9.48
C ASN A 81 -0.89 -10.86 8.59
N ALA A 82 -2.19 -10.53 8.48
CA ALA A 82 -3.10 -11.22 7.57
C ALA A 82 -2.71 -11.00 6.09
N MET A 83 -2.38 -9.76 5.71
CA MET A 83 -1.94 -9.43 4.35
C MET A 83 -0.60 -10.10 4.01
N LEU A 84 0.40 -9.98 4.89
CA LEU A 84 1.73 -10.58 4.70
C LEU A 84 1.65 -12.11 4.53
N ARG A 85 0.77 -12.78 5.29
CA ARG A 85 0.53 -14.22 5.12
C ARG A 85 -0.14 -14.56 3.79
N SER A 86 -1.10 -13.74 3.36
CA SER A 86 -1.87 -13.99 2.13
C SER A 86 -1.07 -13.71 0.85
N HIS A 87 -0.04 -12.86 0.94
CA HIS A 87 0.80 -12.44 -0.18
C HIS A 87 2.26 -12.91 -0.05
N ALA A 88 2.48 -14.06 0.61
CA ALA A 88 3.80 -14.64 0.80
C ALA A 88 4.51 -14.93 -0.54
N TYR A 89 5.79 -14.56 -0.65
CA TYR A 89 6.56 -14.81 -1.87
C TYR A 89 6.96 -16.28 -1.99
N SER A 90 6.54 -16.94 -3.07
CA SER A 90 6.99 -18.30 -3.42
C SER A 90 7.54 -18.35 -4.85
N GLN A 91 8.57 -19.17 -5.06
CA GLN A 91 9.07 -19.50 -6.39
C GLN A 91 8.20 -20.54 -7.09
N GLU A 92 7.37 -21.25 -6.32
CA GLU A 92 6.47 -22.26 -6.86
C GLU A 92 5.32 -21.63 -7.63
N ARG A 93 4.80 -22.34 -8.63
CA ARG A 93 3.66 -21.87 -9.44
C ARG A 93 2.31 -22.15 -8.75
N ILE A 94 2.27 -23.17 -7.89
CA ILE A 94 1.08 -23.59 -7.15
C ILE A 94 1.35 -23.30 -5.68
N VAL A 95 0.43 -22.59 -5.04
CA VAL A 95 0.49 -22.19 -3.64
C VAL A 95 -0.53 -23.06 -2.90
N ASP A 96 -0.06 -24.01 -2.09
CA ASP A 96 -0.90 -24.81 -1.18
C ASP A 96 -1.27 -23.97 0.05
N LEU A 97 -2.53 -23.56 0.17
CA LEU A 97 -2.97 -22.70 1.28
C LEU A 97 -3.02 -23.43 2.63
N GLU A 98 -2.95 -24.77 2.64
CA GLU A 98 -2.98 -25.58 3.87
C GLU A 98 -1.57 -25.83 4.44
N LYS A 99 -0.52 -25.49 3.68
CA LYS A 99 0.87 -25.65 4.12
C LYS A 99 1.63 -24.33 4.06
N PRO A 100 2.45 -24.04 5.09
CA PRO A 100 3.33 -22.89 5.01
C PRO A 100 4.37 -23.11 3.90
N GLN A 101 4.46 -22.14 2.99
CA GLN A 101 5.36 -22.18 1.85
C GLN A 101 5.88 -20.76 1.55
N GLY A 102 6.98 -20.68 0.82
CA GLY A 102 7.56 -19.39 0.45
C GLY A 102 8.20 -18.66 1.63
N LEU A 103 8.26 -17.35 1.52
CA LEU A 103 8.80 -16.44 2.52
C LEU A 103 7.65 -15.78 3.28
N VAL A 104 7.52 -16.11 4.57
CA VAL A 104 6.44 -15.65 5.44
C VAL A 104 6.99 -14.72 6.50
N TYR A 105 6.29 -13.60 6.70
CA TYR A 105 6.62 -12.59 7.71
C TYR A 105 5.55 -12.50 8.79
N GLN A 106 5.98 -12.21 10.00
CA GLN A 106 5.12 -11.85 11.11
C GLN A 106 5.70 -10.63 11.82
N LEU A 107 4.86 -9.62 11.98
CA LEU A 107 5.13 -8.40 12.72
C LEU A 107 4.65 -8.53 14.15
N ASP A 108 5.44 -7.97 15.07
CA ASP A 108 5.12 -7.85 16.48
C ASP A 108 5.69 -6.52 17.02
N VAL A 109 5.23 -6.05 18.18
CA VAL A 109 5.72 -4.81 18.79
C VAL A 109 6.30 -5.11 20.16
N SER A 110 7.59 -4.80 20.35
CA SER A 110 8.29 -4.91 21.64
C SER A 110 8.43 -3.55 22.32
N ASP A 111 8.30 -3.53 23.64
CA ASP A 111 8.61 -2.40 24.54
C ASP A 111 8.09 -1.04 24.08
N SER A 112 6.92 -1.02 23.42
CA SER A 112 6.22 0.14 22.84
C SER A 112 6.94 0.93 21.73
N ARG A 113 8.18 0.57 21.36
CA ARG A 113 9.04 1.38 20.47
C ARG A 113 9.71 0.61 19.35
N ALA A 114 9.73 -0.72 19.44
CA ALA A 114 10.41 -1.56 18.47
C ALA A 114 9.42 -2.40 17.66
N LEU A 115 9.57 -2.37 16.34
CA LEU A 115 8.87 -3.28 15.44
C LEU A 115 9.75 -4.51 15.22
N VAL A 116 9.25 -5.65 15.65
CA VAL A 116 9.92 -6.94 15.49
C VAL A 116 9.36 -7.61 14.24
N VAL A 117 10.24 -7.99 13.32
CA VAL A 117 9.91 -8.78 12.14
C VAL A 117 10.49 -10.16 12.29
N ARG A 118 9.61 -11.16 12.34
CA ARG A 118 9.97 -12.57 12.31
C ARG A 118 9.80 -13.08 10.89
N THR A 119 10.78 -13.81 10.40
CA THR A 119 10.81 -14.39 9.07
C THR A 119 10.85 -15.90 9.17
N SER A 120 10.05 -16.58 8.36
CA SER A 120 10.14 -18.03 8.15
C SER A 120 10.27 -18.31 6.65
N ASP A 121 11.41 -18.88 6.25
CA ASP A 121 11.70 -19.22 4.86
C ASP A 121 11.52 -20.73 4.63
N TYR A 122 10.49 -21.07 3.86
CA TYR A 122 10.12 -22.42 3.46
C TYR A 122 10.54 -22.75 2.02
N ARG A 123 11.30 -21.87 1.34
CA ARG A 123 11.66 -22.06 -0.08
C ARG A 123 12.74 -23.13 -0.30
N LYS A 124 13.43 -23.54 0.76
CA LYS A 124 14.41 -24.63 0.73
C LYS A 124 13.77 -25.92 1.21
N ALA A 125 14.16 -27.05 0.63
CA ALA A 125 13.69 -28.36 1.09
C ALA A 125 14.13 -28.64 2.54
N GLY A 126 13.25 -29.22 3.34
CA GLY A 126 13.50 -29.56 4.74
C GLY A 126 12.82 -28.61 5.72
N ALA A 127 13.43 -28.43 6.89
CA ALA A 127 12.91 -27.54 7.92
C ALA A 127 13.03 -26.07 7.49
N ALA A 128 12.07 -25.25 7.93
CA ALA A 128 12.09 -23.82 7.68
C ALA A 128 13.29 -23.16 8.36
N THR A 129 13.83 -22.13 7.70
CA THR A 129 14.81 -21.24 8.33
C THR A 129 14.08 -20.09 9.00
N HIS A 130 14.32 -19.86 10.28
CA HIS A 130 13.70 -18.78 11.04
C HIS A 130 14.69 -17.64 11.28
N GLY A 131 14.20 -16.41 11.18
CA GLY A 131 14.95 -15.19 11.49
C GLY A 131 14.09 -14.22 12.29
N SER A 132 14.74 -13.30 13.00
CA SER A 132 14.06 -12.22 13.70
C SER A 132 14.96 -10.99 13.68
N ILE A 133 14.40 -9.85 13.31
CA ILE A 133 15.05 -8.54 13.40
C ILE A 133 14.15 -7.60 14.20
N SER A 134 14.76 -6.65 14.89
CA SER A 134 14.06 -5.63 15.66
C SER A 134 14.50 -4.26 15.16
N LEU A 135 13.55 -3.44 14.74
CA LEU A 135 13.78 -2.07 14.30
C LEU A 135 13.32 -1.10 15.40
N ASP A 136 14.24 -0.27 15.89
CA ASP A 136 13.89 0.91 16.68
C ASP A 136 13.36 1.99 15.73
N LEU A 137 12.12 2.43 15.95
CA LEU A 137 11.45 3.39 15.07
C LEU A 137 11.77 4.86 15.39
N SER A 138 12.65 5.12 16.35
CA SER A 138 13.01 6.47 16.79
C SER A 138 13.80 7.22 15.71
N GLY A 139 13.27 8.35 15.23
CA GLY A 139 13.93 9.21 14.24
C GLY A 139 13.90 8.68 12.80
N ILE A 140 13.19 7.59 12.54
CA ILE A 140 12.95 7.02 11.21
C ILE A 140 11.83 7.79 10.50
N ASP A 141 11.93 8.00 9.18
CA ASP A 141 10.83 8.54 8.39
C ASP A 141 9.66 7.52 8.38
N PRO A 142 8.45 7.90 8.82
CA PRO A 142 7.31 7.01 8.80
C PRO A 142 6.81 6.64 7.40
N TYR A 143 7.28 7.29 6.34
CA TYR A 143 6.94 6.91 4.97
C TYR A 143 7.57 5.56 4.62
N VAL A 144 6.73 4.65 4.11
CA VAL A 144 7.16 3.31 3.69
C VAL A 144 6.84 3.13 2.22
N GLY A 145 7.89 3.06 1.41
CA GLY A 145 7.80 2.79 -0.03
C GLY A 145 7.58 1.31 -0.35
N TYR A 146 7.16 1.05 -1.59
CA TYR A 146 7.13 -0.29 -2.17
C TYR A 146 7.59 -0.25 -3.62
N GLN A 147 8.09 -1.38 -4.10
CA GLN A 147 8.49 -1.55 -5.49
C GLN A 147 8.07 -2.95 -5.98
N CYS A 148 7.92 -3.10 -7.29
CA CYS A 148 7.55 -4.38 -7.91
C CYS A 148 8.39 -4.65 -9.14
N ASP A 149 8.78 -5.91 -9.29
CA ASP A 149 9.49 -6.42 -10.46
C ASP A 149 8.71 -7.56 -11.10
N ALA A 150 8.10 -7.27 -12.24
CA ALA A 150 7.34 -8.22 -13.03
C ALA A 150 8.20 -9.37 -13.58
N ARG A 151 9.49 -9.13 -13.86
CA ARG A 151 10.42 -10.16 -14.38
C ARG A 151 10.69 -11.22 -13.31
N ASN A 152 10.90 -10.80 -12.07
CA ASN A 152 11.15 -11.68 -10.94
C ASN A 152 9.87 -12.13 -10.22
N ARG A 153 8.70 -11.65 -10.68
CA ARG A 153 7.38 -11.92 -10.07
C ARG A 153 7.37 -11.70 -8.56
N LYS A 154 7.98 -10.60 -8.11
CA LYS A 154 7.96 -10.18 -6.71
C LYS A 154 7.61 -8.71 -6.58
N CYS A 155 7.05 -8.35 -5.43
CA CYS A 155 7.07 -6.98 -4.92
C CYS A 155 7.87 -6.95 -3.62
N TRP A 156 8.28 -5.79 -3.16
CA TRP A 156 8.84 -5.63 -1.82
C TRP A 156 8.43 -4.31 -1.20
N ILE A 157 8.44 -4.33 0.13
CA ILE A 157 8.37 -3.13 0.96
C ILE A 157 9.80 -2.66 1.21
N ASN A 158 10.06 -1.37 1.07
CA ASN A 158 11.39 -0.80 1.32
C ASN A 158 11.69 -0.81 2.82
N ASP A 159 12.97 -0.96 3.19
CA ASP A 159 13.39 -0.83 4.57
C ASP A 159 13.22 0.63 5.02
N PRO A 160 12.51 0.91 6.13
CA PRO A 160 12.31 2.28 6.59
C PRO A 160 13.61 2.92 7.14
N VAL A 161 14.64 2.13 7.47
CA VAL A 161 15.98 2.63 7.85
C VAL A 161 16.83 2.92 6.60
N ASP A 162 16.71 2.08 5.57
CA ASP A 162 17.42 2.20 4.29
C ASP A 162 16.45 2.01 3.13
N GLU A 163 15.92 3.11 2.60
CA GLU A 163 14.89 3.11 1.55
C GLU A 163 15.31 2.40 0.25
N THR A 164 16.60 2.12 0.07
CA THR A 164 17.13 1.42 -1.11
C THR A 164 17.12 -0.11 -0.96
N SER A 165 16.93 -0.62 0.26
CA SER A 165 16.98 -2.05 0.58
C SER A 165 15.60 -2.70 0.56
N GLU A 166 15.55 -3.96 0.11
CA GLU A 166 14.33 -4.79 0.18
C GLU A 166 14.14 -5.32 1.61
N TRP A 167 13.03 -4.96 2.27
CA TRP A 167 12.75 -5.40 3.63
C TRP A 167 11.82 -6.62 3.67
N LEU A 168 10.61 -6.48 3.10
CA LEU A 168 9.60 -7.54 3.09
C LEU A 168 9.28 -7.92 1.64
N THR A 169 9.68 -9.12 1.21
CA THR A 169 9.42 -9.60 -0.16
C THR A 169 8.07 -10.32 -0.27
N LEU A 170 7.24 -9.89 -1.20
CA LEU A 170 5.88 -10.36 -1.43
C LEU A 170 5.72 -10.97 -2.81
N ALA A 171 4.63 -11.72 -3.01
CA ALA A 171 4.16 -12.09 -4.34
C ALA A 171 3.92 -10.82 -5.20
N HIS A 172 3.99 -10.97 -6.53
CA HIS A 172 3.76 -9.84 -7.44
C HIS A 172 2.29 -9.43 -7.51
N GLU A 173 1.88 -8.63 -6.54
CA GLU A 173 0.56 -8.04 -6.43
C GLU A 173 0.70 -6.55 -6.08
N PRO A 174 0.85 -5.66 -7.09
CA PRO A 174 1.15 -4.25 -6.85
C PRO A 174 0.15 -3.55 -5.92
N ALA A 175 -1.15 -3.84 -6.07
CA ALA A 175 -2.20 -3.28 -5.22
C ALA A 175 -2.12 -3.76 -3.77
N ALA A 176 -1.60 -4.97 -3.53
CA ALA A 176 -1.37 -5.47 -2.16
C ALA A 176 -0.13 -4.81 -1.55
N ALA A 177 0.96 -4.69 -2.31
CA ALA A 177 2.18 -4.02 -1.87
C ALA A 177 1.93 -2.56 -1.46
N GLU A 178 1.14 -1.82 -2.26
CA GLU A 178 0.71 -0.46 -1.93
C GLU A 178 -0.07 -0.39 -0.61
N LYS A 179 -1.09 -1.25 -0.44
CA LYS A 179 -1.89 -1.27 0.79
C LYS A 179 -1.06 -1.65 2.01
N ILE A 180 -0.14 -2.60 1.86
CA ILE A 180 0.79 -3.00 2.93
C ILE A 180 1.70 -1.83 3.29
N SER A 181 2.26 -1.11 2.31
CA SER A 181 3.15 0.01 2.58
C SER A 181 2.42 1.16 3.29
N MET A 182 1.19 1.48 2.87
CA MET A 182 0.34 2.48 3.53
C MET A 182 -0.01 2.07 4.97
N ALA A 183 -0.43 0.82 5.19
CA ALA A 183 -0.75 0.32 6.52
C ALA A 183 0.48 0.25 7.43
N MET A 184 1.65 -0.07 6.89
CA MET A 184 2.92 -0.04 7.61
C MET A 184 3.29 1.38 8.02
N ALA A 185 3.17 2.35 7.12
CA ALA A 185 3.41 3.75 7.42
C ALA A 185 2.50 4.23 8.56
N GLU A 186 1.22 3.87 8.53
CA GLU A 186 0.27 4.20 9.61
C GLU A 186 0.64 3.54 10.95
N LEU A 187 1.09 2.27 10.92
CA LEU A 187 1.59 1.58 12.11
C LEU A 187 2.80 2.31 12.71
N ILE A 188 3.80 2.63 11.88
CA ILE A 188 5.03 3.31 12.32
C ILE A 188 4.70 4.68 12.93
N LYS A 189 3.86 5.50 12.27
CA LYS A 189 3.41 6.80 12.81
C LYS A 189 2.80 6.67 14.20
N ARG A 190 1.95 5.66 14.41
CA ARG A 190 1.29 5.45 15.71
C ARG A 190 2.27 4.98 16.78
N LEU A 191 3.20 4.10 16.43
CA LEU A 191 4.25 3.67 17.36
C LEU A 191 5.13 4.85 17.79
N GLN A 192 5.52 5.72 16.85
CA GLN A 192 6.28 6.94 17.13
C GLN A 192 5.51 7.93 18.00
N LYS A 193 4.21 8.15 17.75
CA LYS A 193 3.36 9.03 18.58
C LYS A 193 3.25 8.56 20.04
N ARG A 194 3.28 7.24 20.29
CA ARG A 194 3.29 6.69 21.66
C ARG A 194 4.57 7.05 22.43
N VAL A 195 5.68 7.25 21.74
CA VAL A 195 6.97 7.62 22.36
C VAL A 195 6.96 9.05 22.89
N GLY A 196 6.30 9.98 22.19
CA GLY A 196 6.27 11.41 22.54
C GLY A 196 5.20 11.82 23.56
N ALA A 197 4.41 10.89 24.07
CA ALA A 197 3.25 11.16 24.95
C ALA A 197 3.52 10.91 26.46
N ASN A 198 4.79 10.74 26.86
CA ASN A 198 5.20 10.53 28.27
C ASN A 198 5.92 11.74 28.84
#